data_AF-A0A7Y7L9G5-F1
#
_entry.id   AF-A0A7Y7L9G5-F1
#
_cell.length_a   1.000
_cell.length_b   1.000
_cell.length_c   1.000
_cell.angle_alpha   90.00
_cell.angle_beta   90.00
_cell.angle_gamma   90.00
#
_symmetry.space_group_name_H-M   'P 1'
#
loop_
_entity.id
_entity.type
_entity.pdbx_description
1 polymer ?
#
loop_
_entity_poly.entity_id
_entity_poly.type
_entity_poly.pdbx_seq_one_letter_code
_entity_poly.pdbx_strand_id
1 'polypeptide(L)'
;MKFNFKTYLKHTYKTELVYLAVIVALYFYDHNNIIFLLFFPFSFVQGYYRYQYKLTQAEKLKAKGLTEEDIDNISFVKKWEHSRQRGMWNYCIIDGGFIFGLAISLITSVAWLIFKGKDMHTLLAEPGDMFAFIGFNYIIGAGIAVIIFRMKWKYNEKRFVRLTDPLADNYFAKDYQDI
;
A
#
# COMPACT_ATOMS: atom_id res chain seq x y z
N MET A 1 -20.22 9.61 -20.64
CA MET A 1 -19.34 10.21 -21.67
C MET A 1 -18.54 9.07 -22.32
N LYS A 2 -18.35 9.00 -23.65
CA LYS A 2 -17.47 7.96 -24.23
C LYS A 2 -16.01 8.38 -24.01
N PHE A 3 -15.33 7.74 -23.05
CA PHE A 3 -13.95 8.05 -22.74
C PHE A 3 -13.01 7.62 -23.86
N ASN A 4 -12.34 8.59 -24.47
CA ASN A 4 -11.51 8.41 -25.64
C ASN A 4 -10.08 7.98 -25.23
N PHE A 5 -9.53 7.00 -25.94
CA PHE A 5 -8.14 6.53 -25.83
C PHE A 5 -7.11 7.67 -25.86
N LYS A 6 -7.39 8.75 -26.61
CA LYS A 6 -6.55 9.95 -26.67
C LYS A 6 -6.34 10.61 -25.31
N THR A 7 -7.35 10.60 -24.43
CA THR A 7 -7.26 11.19 -23.09
C THR A 7 -6.39 10.33 -22.17
N TYR A 8 -6.50 9.00 -22.27
CA TYR A 8 -5.62 8.07 -21.56
C TYR A 8 -4.16 8.35 -21.89
N LEU A 9 -3.81 8.34 -23.18
CA LEU A 9 -2.45 8.60 -23.64
C LEU A 9 -1.90 9.95 -23.14
N LYS A 10 -2.71 11.01 -23.18
CA LYS A 10 -2.28 12.34 -22.71
C LYS A 10 -1.89 12.34 -21.23
N HIS A 11 -2.53 11.50 -20.41
CA HIS A 11 -2.24 11.40 -18.98
C HIS A 11 -1.10 10.44 -18.66
N THR A 12 -0.93 9.35 -19.42
CA THR A 12 0.00 8.27 -19.05
C THR A 12 1.28 8.24 -19.88
N TYR A 13 1.41 8.99 -20.98
CA TYR A 13 2.55 8.86 -21.92
C TYR A 13 3.93 8.95 -21.25
N LYS A 14 4.13 9.82 -20.25
CA LYS A 14 5.42 9.93 -19.56
C LYS A 14 5.77 8.64 -18.83
N THR A 15 4.80 8.06 -18.13
CA THR A 15 4.97 6.81 -17.39
C THR A 15 5.18 5.63 -18.34
N GLU A 16 4.43 5.59 -19.46
CA GLU A 16 4.56 4.55 -20.46
C GLU A 16 5.91 4.60 -21.19
N LEU A 17 6.45 5.80 -21.46
CA LEU A 17 7.79 5.95 -22.06
C LEU A 17 8.89 5.44 -21.13
N VAL A 18 8.82 5.77 -19.83
CA VAL A 18 9.76 5.26 -18.83
C VAL A 18 9.65 3.74 -18.73
N TYR A 19 8.42 3.21 -18.69
CA TYR A 19 8.19 1.77 -18.61
C TYR A 19 8.71 1.02 -19.84
N LEU A 20 8.50 1.57 -21.04
CA LEU A 20 9.05 1.04 -22.29
C LEU A 20 10.58 1.00 -22.25
N ALA A 21 11.23 2.07 -21.78
CA ALA A 21 12.69 2.12 -21.67
C ALA A 21 13.23 1.04 -20.72
N VAL A 22 12.55 0.82 -19.58
CA VAL A 22 12.91 -0.25 -18.63
C VAL A 22 12.74 -1.63 -19.26
N ILE A 23 11.64 -1.87 -19.98
CA ILE A 23 11.42 -3.15 -20.67
C ILE A 23 12.48 -3.42 -21.73
N VAL A 24 12.84 -2.41 -22.53
CA VAL A 24 13.89 -2.55 -23.55
C VAL A 24 15.26 -2.83 -22.90
N ALA A 25 15.58 -2.17 -21.78
CA ALA A 25 16.79 -2.45 -21.03
C ALA A 25 16.83 -3.90 -20.50
N LEU A 26 15.71 -4.40 -19.97
CA LEU A 26 15.59 -5.78 -19.51
C LEU A 26 15.70 -6.79 -20.66
N TYR A 27 15.13 -6.49 -21.82
CA TYR A 27 15.25 -7.31 -23.02
C TYR A 27 16.71 -7.50 -23.44
N PHE A 28 17.52 -6.43 -23.43
CA PHE A 28 18.94 -6.53 -23.74
C PHE A 28 19.75 -7.23 -22.64
N TYR A 29 19.38 -7.01 -21.37
CA TYR A 29 20.04 -7.64 -20.23
C TYR A 29 19.86 -9.15 -20.21
N ASP A 30 18.67 -9.65 -20.53
CA ASP A 30 18.35 -11.09 -20.57
C ASP A 30 18.48 -11.68 -21.99
N HIS A 31 19.53 -11.29 -22.72
CA HIS A 31 19.93 -11.93 -23.98
C HIS A 31 18.81 -12.02 -25.04
N ASN A 32 18.05 -10.94 -25.24
CA ASN A 32 16.97 -10.86 -26.22
C ASN A 32 15.75 -11.76 -25.91
N ASN A 33 15.48 -12.01 -24.63
CA ASN A 33 14.27 -12.73 -24.23
C ASN A 33 13.00 -11.94 -24.56
N ILE A 34 12.26 -12.42 -25.57
CA ILE A 34 11.05 -11.79 -26.12
C ILE A 34 9.94 -11.64 -25.07
N ILE A 35 9.96 -12.42 -23.98
CA ILE A 35 8.92 -12.35 -22.94
C ILE A 35 8.81 -10.96 -22.32
N PHE A 36 9.92 -10.22 -22.21
CA PHE A 36 9.93 -8.85 -21.68
C PHE A 36 9.16 -7.87 -22.57
N LEU A 37 9.28 -8.02 -23.89
CA LEU A 37 8.56 -7.18 -24.85
C LEU A 37 7.04 -7.43 -24.81
N LEU A 38 6.60 -8.63 -24.42
CA LEU A 38 5.18 -8.97 -24.26
C LEU A 38 4.54 -8.32 -23.02
N PHE A 39 5.32 -7.94 -22.00
CA PHE A 39 4.78 -7.25 -20.83
C PHE A 39 4.28 -5.83 -21.15
N PHE A 40 4.89 -5.16 -22.12
CA PHE A 40 4.52 -3.80 -22.50
C PHE A 40 3.06 -3.69 -23.02
N PRO A 41 2.64 -4.42 -24.07
CA PRO A 41 1.26 -4.35 -24.53
C PRO A 41 0.27 -4.84 -23.46
N PHE A 42 0.65 -5.81 -22.64
CA PHE A 42 -0.20 -6.30 -21.56
C PHE A 42 -0.43 -5.25 -20.47
N SER A 43 0.64 -4.61 -19.97
CA SER A 43 0.53 -3.56 -18.95
C SER A 43 -0.26 -2.36 -19.48
N PHE A 44 -0.07 -2.03 -20.76
CA PHE A 44 -0.71 -0.89 -21.40
C PHE A 44 -2.23 -1.11 -21.50
N VAL A 45 -2.67 -2.29 -21.94
CA VAL A 45 -4.09 -2.67 -21.97
C VAL A 45 -4.69 -2.68 -20.56
N GLN A 46 -3.98 -3.28 -19.60
CA GLN A 46 -4.42 -3.30 -18.20
C GLN A 46 -4.54 -1.88 -17.61
N GLY A 47 -3.58 -1.01 -17.92
CA GLY A 47 -3.56 0.39 -17.52
C GLY A 47 -4.75 1.17 -18.07
N TYR A 48 -5.09 0.95 -19.34
CA TYR A 48 -6.28 1.55 -19.97
C TYR A 48 -7.58 1.15 -19.26
N TYR A 49 -7.78 -0.14 -19.00
CA TYR A 49 -8.99 -0.60 -18.28
C TYR A 49 -9.06 -0.05 -16.84
N ARG A 50 -7.93 0.01 -16.14
CA ARG A 50 -7.87 0.61 -14.80
C ARG A 50 -8.21 2.10 -14.82
N TYR A 51 -7.73 2.82 -15.83
CA TYR A 51 -8.04 4.24 -16.01
C TYR A 51 -9.53 4.48 -16.27
N GLN A 52 -10.13 3.70 -17.17
CA GLN A 52 -11.57 3.73 -17.43
C GLN A 52 -12.41 3.45 -16.18
N TYR A 53 -11.99 2.45 -15.40
CA TYR A 53 -12.65 2.13 -14.15
C TYR A 53 -12.58 3.29 -13.15
N LYS A 54 -11.40 3.93 -12.98
CA LYS A 54 -11.23 5.10 -12.11
C LYS A 54 -12.12 6.26 -12.52
N LEU A 55 -12.18 6.58 -13.81
CA LEU A 55 -13.02 7.66 -14.32
C LEU A 55 -14.51 7.39 -14.11
N THR A 56 -14.95 6.16 -14.38
CA THR A 56 -16.34 5.75 -14.15
C THR A 56 -16.70 5.82 -12.66
N GLN A 57 -15.77 5.46 -11.78
CA GLN A 57 -15.96 5.63 -10.35
C GLN A 57 -16.07 7.12 -10.00
N ALA A 58 -15.12 7.96 -10.42
CA ALA A 58 -15.17 9.41 -10.19
C ALA A 58 -16.49 10.04 -10.66
N GLU A 59 -17.02 9.65 -11.82
CA GLU A 59 -18.33 10.11 -12.30
C GLU A 59 -19.48 9.66 -11.38
N LYS A 60 -19.49 8.39 -10.95
CA LYS A 60 -20.51 7.87 -10.02
C LYS A 60 -20.48 8.58 -8.66
N LEU A 61 -19.31 9.03 -8.25
CA LEU A 61 -19.09 9.73 -6.98
C LEU A 61 -19.56 11.17 -7.10
N LYS A 62 -19.19 11.85 -8.18
CA LYS A 62 -19.69 13.18 -8.51
C LYS A 62 -21.21 13.21 -8.67
N ALA A 63 -21.81 12.20 -9.29
CA ALA A 63 -23.27 12.07 -9.42
C ALA A 63 -23.99 11.93 -8.07
N LYS A 64 -23.27 11.53 -7.02
CA LYS A 64 -23.76 11.47 -5.63
C LYS A 64 -23.37 12.69 -4.80
N GLY A 65 -22.74 13.70 -5.41
CA GLY A 65 -22.21 14.87 -4.71
C GLY A 65 -21.02 14.57 -3.81
N LEU A 66 -20.36 13.42 -3.98
CA LEU A 66 -19.24 12.99 -3.16
C LEU A 66 -17.90 13.23 -3.87
N THR A 67 -16.93 13.75 -3.14
CA THR A 67 -15.54 13.87 -3.58
C THR A 67 -14.77 12.56 -3.36
N GLU A 68 -13.58 12.43 -3.97
CA GLU A 68 -12.68 11.30 -3.69
C GLU A 68 -12.27 11.25 -2.21
N GLU A 69 -12.06 12.43 -1.61
CA GLU A 69 -11.72 12.57 -0.19
C GLU A 69 -12.86 12.08 0.71
N ASP A 70 -14.12 12.35 0.37
CA ASP A 70 -15.27 11.88 1.13
C ASP A 70 -15.33 10.35 1.19
N ILE A 71 -14.99 9.67 0.10
CA ILE A 71 -15.00 8.21 0.05
C ILE A 71 -13.84 7.64 0.84
N ASP A 72 -12.67 8.26 0.75
CA ASP A 72 -11.52 7.87 1.55
C ASP A 72 -11.84 8.04 3.04
N ASN A 73 -12.54 9.11 3.41
CA ASN A 73 -13.01 9.35 4.78
C ASN A 73 -14.09 8.34 5.20
N ILE A 74 -15.12 8.09 4.38
CA ILE A 74 -16.17 7.09 4.65
C ILE A 74 -15.57 5.68 4.76
N SER A 75 -14.68 5.32 3.84
CA SER A 75 -14.03 4.01 3.83
C SER A 75 -13.09 3.85 5.01
N PHE A 76 -12.38 4.90 5.39
CA PHE A 76 -11.60 4.95 6.61
C PHE A 76 -12.49 4.73 7.83
N VAL A 77 -13.59 5.49 7.99
CA VAL A 77 -14.51 5.38 9.13
C VAL A 77 -15.04 3.95 9.24
N LYS A 78 -15.52 3.35 8.15
CA LYS A 78 -16.02 1.97 8.13
C LYS A 78 -14.96 0.93 8.51
N LYS A 79 -13.76 1.02 7.91
CA LYS A 79 -12.65 0.09 8.21
C LYS A 79 -12.13 0.26 9.63
N TRP A 80 -12.06 1.50 10.10
CA TRP A 80 -11.58 1.84 11.43
C TRP A 80 -12.58 1.39 12.49
N GLU A 81 -13.88 1.60 12.29
CA GLU A 81 -14.93 1.14 13.19
C GLU A 81 -14.87 -0.38 13.40
N HIS A 82 -14.72 -1.14 12.30
CA HIS A 82 -14.54 -2.59 12.40
C HIS A 82 -13.26 -2.97 13.17
N SER A 83 -12.15 -2.27 12.92
CA SER A 83 -10.90 -2.49 13.66
C SER A 83 -11.00 -2.09 15.13
N ARG A 84 -11.80 -1.05 15.44
CA ARG A 84 -12.03 -0.56 16.80
C ARG A 84 -12.86 -1.56 17.60
N GLN A 85 -13.88 -2.15 16.99
CA GLN A 85 -14.71 -3.20 17.59
C GLN A 85 -13.88 -4.44 17.95
N ARG A 86 -12.88 -4.81 17.13
CA ARG A 86 -11.94 -5.89 17.45
C ARG A 86 -11.05 -5.56 18.66
N GLY A 87 -10.90 -4.28 19.02
CA GLY A 87 -10.15 -3.83 20.17
C GLY A 87 -8.67 -3.55 19.88
N MET A 88 -8.11 -2.63 20.67
CA MET A 88 -6.75 -2.11 20.49
C MET A 88 -5.67 -3.19 20.58
N TRP A 89 -5.82 -4.15 21.49
CA TRP A 89 -4.85 -5.23 21.66
C TRP A 89 -4.80 -6.14 20.45
N ASN A 90 -5.95 -6.53 19.91
CA ASN A 90 -6.03 -7.33 18.69
C ASN A 90 -5.44 -6.57 17.49
N TYR A 91 -5.75 -5.28 17.35
CA TYR A 91 -5.15 -4.45 16.31
C TYR A 91 -3.62 -4.34 16.43
N CYS A 92 -3.09 -4.14 17.65
CA CYS A 92 -1.66 -3.95 17.83
C CYS A 92 -0.87 -5.27 17.75
N ILE A 93 -1.37 -6.34 18.34
CA ILE A 93 -0.66 -7.63 18.43
C ILE A 93 -0.90 -8.48 17.19
N ILE A 94 -2.14 -8.61 16.71
CA ILE A 94 -2.47 -9.51 15.59
C ILE A 94 -2.14 -8.82 14.26
N ASP A 95 -2.76 -7.67 13.98
CA ASP A 95 -2.53 -6.97 12.71
C ASP A 95 -1.11 -6.37 12.66
N GLY A 96 -0.65 -5.79 13.77
CA GLY A 96 0.70 -5.24 13.90
C GLY A 96 1.76 -6.31 14.18
N GLY A 97 1.79 -6.86 15.39
CA GLY A 97 2.84 -7.76 15.85
C GLY A 97 3.03 -9.02 15.00
N PHE A 98 1.94 -9.69 14.61
CA PHE A 98 2.03 -10.95 13.87
C PHE A 98 2.24 -10.71 12.37
N ILE A 99 1.29 -10.04 11.70
CA ILE A 99 1.33 -9.88 10.24
C ILE A 99 2.43 -8.88 9.83
N PHE A 100 2.41 -7.68 10.41
CA PHE A 100 3.36 -6.64 10.04
C PHE A 100 4.76 -6.92 10.61
N GLY A 101 4.84 -7.53 11.81
CA GLY A 101 6.10 -7.98 12.40
C GLY A 101 6.80 -9.03 11.55
N LEU A 102 6.05 -9.97 10.96
CA LEU A 102 6.61 -10.94 10.00
C LEU A 102 7.21 -10.22 8.78
N ALA A 103 6.50 -9.26 8.19
CA ALA A 103 7.01 -8.50 7.07
C ALA A 103 8.29 -7.72 7.42
N ILE A 104 8.33 -7.05 8.58
CA ILE A 104 9.54 -6.36 9.07
C ILE A 104 10.67 -7.37 9.26
N SER A 105 10.40 -8.52 9.89
CA SER A 105 11.42 -9.52 10.19
C SER A 105 12.09 -10.08 8.93
N LEU A 106 11.35 -10.24 7.83
CA LEU A 106 11.89 -10.64 6.54
C LEU A 106 12.82 -9.56 5.97
N ILE A 107 12.37 -8.30 5.99
CA ILE A 107 13.17 -7.17 5.50
C ILE A 107 14.45 -7.01 6.31
N THR A 108 14.37 -7.07 7.65
CA THR A 108 15.55 -6.95 8.53
C THR A 108 16.50 -8.12 8.36
N SER A 109 15.99 -9.34 8.14
CA SER A 109 16.80 -10.53 7.87
C SER A 109 17.59 -10.38 6.56
N VAL A 110 16.92 -9.95 5.48
CA VAL A 110 17.57 -9.70 4.18
C VAL A 110 18.61 -8.58 4.29
N ALA A 111 18.26 -7.47 4.93
CA ALA A 111 19.17 -6.36 5.14
C ALA A 111 20.42 -6.81 5.92
N TRP A 112 20.23 -7.59 6.99
CA TRP A 112 21.33 -8.09 7.80
C TRP A 112 22.28 -8.99 7.01
N LEU A 113 21.75 -9.87 6.14
CA LEU A 113 22.56 -10.70 5.23
C LEU A 113 23.39 -9.84 4.27
N ILE A 114 22.79 -8.81 3.67
CA ILE A 114 23.49 -7.89 2.75
C ILE A 114 24.61 -7.13 3.47
N PHE A 115 24.35 -6.60 4.67
CA PHE A 115 25.33 -5.77 5.39
C PHE A 115 26.44 -6.55 6.09
N LYS A 116 26.17 -7.78 6.57
CA LYS A 116 27.18 -8.58 7.28
C LYS A 116 28.12 -9.35 6.35
N GLY A 117 27.77 -9.51 5.07
CA GLY A 117 28.59 -10.24 4.10
C GLY A 117 28.94 -11.67 4.51
N LYS A 118 28.19 -12.24 5.47
CA LYS A 118 28.39 -13.61 5.93
C LYS A 118 27.73 -14.56 4.93
N ASP A 119 28.47 -15.58 4.53
CA ASP A 119 27.95 -16.66 3.70
C ASP A 119 26.74 -17.30 4.39
N MET A 120 25.63 -17.45 3.66
CA MET A 120 24.43 -18.15 4.16
C MET A 120 24.78 -19.55 4.69
N HIS A 121 25.82 -20.17 4.14
CA HIS A 121 26.32 -21.47 4.57
C HIS A 121 26.69 -21.52 6.06
N THR A 122 27.22 -20.44 6.64
CA THR A 122 27.62 -20.45 8.06
C THR A 122 26.42 -20.29 8.99
N LEU A 123 25.37 -19.59 8.55
CA LEU A 123 24.12 -19.43 9.31
C LEU A 123 23.23 -20.66 9.23
N LEU A 124 23.31 -21.41 8.13
CA LEU A 124 22.56 -22.64 7.91
C LEU A 124 23.28 -23.90 8.40
N ALA A 125 24.53 -23.77 8.87
CA ALA A 125 25.35 -24.90 9.29
C ALA A 125 24.79 -25.60 10.54
N GLU A 126 24.19 -24.83 11.45
CA GLU A 126 23.60 -25.36 12.67
C GLU A 126 22.12 -24.95 12.76
N PRO A 127 21.20 -25.92 12.86
CA PRO A 127 19.77 -25.64 13.00
C PRO A 127 19.45 -24.72 14.19
N GLY A 128 20.22 -24.80 15.28
CA GLY A 128 20.06 -23.96 16.47
C GLY A 128 20.25 -22.47 16.15
N ASP A 129 21.31 -22.13 15.43
CA ASP A 129 21.62 -20.76 15.03
C ASP A 129 20.60 -20.20 14.05
N MET A 130 20.06 -21.05 13.16
CA MET A 130 18.95 -20.67 12.26
C MET A 130 17.71 -20.29 13.05
N PHE A 131 17.29 -21.13 14.00
CA PHE A 131 16.10 -20.86 14.81
C PHE A 131 16.29 -19.65 15.73
N ALA A 132 17.48 -19.48 16.31
CA ALA A 132 17.82 -18.31 17.11
C ALA A 132 17.75 -17.02 16.27
N PHE A 133 18.32 -17.03 15.06
CA PHE A 133 18.29 -15.90 14.14
C PHE A 133 16.87 -15.53 13.71
N ILE A 134 16.06 -16.52 13.30
CA ILE A 134 14.67 -16.32 12.89
C ILE A 134 13.84 -15.82 14.08
N GLY A 135 13.96 -16.47 15.23
CA GLY A 135 13.22 -16.11 16.44
C GLY A 135 13.55 -14.70 16.93
N PHE A 136 14.82 -14.33 16.96
CA PHE A 136 15.24 -13.00 17.40
C PHE A 136 14.77 -11.89 16.45
N ASN A 137 14.93 -12.09 15.13
CA ASN A 137 14.43 -11.14 14.14
C ASN A 137 12.91 -11.01 14.19
N TYR A 138 12.20 -12.12 14.42
CA TYR A 138 10.75 -12.09 14.54
C TYR A 138 10.29 -11.33 15.79
N ILE A 139 10.89 -11.58 16.96
CA ILE A 139 10.53 -10.87 18.21
C ILE A 139 10.80 -9.37 18.08
N ILE A 140 11.96 -8.99 17.51
CA ILE A 140 12.28 -7.58 17.26
C ILE A 140 11.29 -6.96 16.27
N GLY A 141 11.02 -7.63 15.15
CA GLY A 141 10.07 -7.17 14.13
C GLY A 141 8.67 -6.99 14.70
N ALA A 142 8.19 -7.95 15.48
CA ALA A 142 6.91 -7.90 16.17
C ALA A 142 6.87 -6.74 17.18
N GLY A 143 7.92 -6.56 17.99
CA GLY A 143 8.02 -5.46 18.94
C GLY A 143 7.94 -4.09 18.27
N ILE A 144 8.71 -3.88 17.20
CA ILE A 144 8.67 -2.64 16.40
C ILE A 144 7.28 -2.43 15.80
N ALA A 145 6.69 -3.47 15.22
CA ALA A 145 5.37 -3.40 14.61
C ALA A 145 4.27 -3.04 15.62
N VAL A 146 4.30 -3.63 16.82
CA VAL A 146 3.36 -3.30 17.91
C VAL A 146 3.46 -1.82 18.29
N ILE A 147 4.68 -1.28 18.42
CA ILE A 147 4.90 0.14 18.75
C ILE A 147 4.31 1.04 17.65
N ILE A 148 4.60 0.75 16.38
CA ILE A 148 4.07 1.49 15.24
C ILE A 148 2.54 1.45 15.24
N PHE A 149 1.94 0.27 15.43
CA PHE A 149 0.49 0.11 15.42
C PHE A 149 -0.16 0.78 16.63
N ARG A 150 0.52 0.85 17.78
CA ARG A 150 0.06 1.62 18.94
C ARG A 150 0.02 3.12 18.65
N MET A 151 1.02 3.65 17.94
CA MET A 151 1.03 5.05 17.51
C MET A 151 -0.07 5.30 16.47
N LYS A 152 -0.20 4.42 15.47
CA LYS A 152 -1.27 4.47 14.46
C LYS A 152 -2.66 4.42 15.08
N TRP A 153 -2.86 3.63 16.13
CA TRP A 153 -4.15 3.58 16.83
C TRP A 153 -4.56 4.95 17.36
N LYS A 154 -3.66 5.66 18.05
CA LYS A 154 -3.95 7.00 18.55
C LYS A 154 -4.24 7.98 17.42
N TYR A 155 -3.47 7.92 16.33
CA TYR A 155 -3.68 8.78 15.17
C TYR A 155 -5.03 8.52 14.48
N ASN A 156 -5.36 7.25 14.25
CA ASN A 156 -6.60 6.85 13.61
C ASN A 156 -7.81 7.16 14.50
N GLU A 157 -7.72 6.98 15.82
CA GLU A 157 -8.83 7.33 16.71
C GLU A 157 -9.10 8.84 16.71
N LYS A 158 -8.06 9.67 16.71
CA LYS A 158 -8.21 11.13 16.54
C LYS A 158 -8.86 11.48 15.20
N ARG A 159 -8.40 10.84 14.12
CA ARG A 159 -9.00 11.03 12.80
C ARG A 159 -10.46 10.60 12.80
N PHE A 160 -10.80 9.45 13.38
CA PHE A 160 -12.17 8.94 13.48
C PHE A 160 -13.07 9.90 14.24
N VAL A 161 -12.68 10.34 15.44
CA VAL A 161 -13.47 11.31 16.23
C VAL A 161 -13.72 12.58 15.42
N ARG A 162 -12.68 13.16 14.80
CA ARG A 162 -12.84 14.32 13.91
C ARG A 162 -13.78 14.03 12.73
N LEU A 163 -13.78 12.79 12.24
CA LEU A 163 -14.58 12.35 11.10
C LEU A 163 -16.04 11.98 11.45
N THR A 164 -16.36 11.84 12.72
CA THR A 164 -17.69 11.40 13.17
C THR A 164 -18.36 12.37 14.14
N ASP A 165 -17.61 13.33 14.68
CA ASP A 165 -18.14 14.36 15.57
C ASP A 165 -18.88 15.43 14.75
N PRO A 166 -20.22 15.53 14.86
CA PRO A 166 -21.00 16.53 14.13
C PRO A 166 -20.72 17.97 14.60
N LEU A 167 -20.06 18.14 15.75
CA LEU A 167 -19.70 19.44 16.31
C LEU A 167 -18.23 19.82 16.04
N ALA A 168 -17.44 18.93 15.44
CA ALA A 168 -16.11 19.29 14.98
C ALA A 168 -16.23 20.17 13.74
N ASP A 169 -15.65 21.38 13.78
CA ASP A 169 -15.74 22.48 12.79
C ASP A 169 -15.45 22.13 11.31
N ASN A 170 -15.16 20.88 10.98
CA ASN A 170 -14.59 20.47 9.70
C ASN A 170 -15.54 19.64 8.81
N TYR A 171 -16.78 19.38 9.20
CA TYR A 171 -17.55 18.33 8.52
C TYR A 171 -18.32 18.74 7.28
N PHE A 172 -18.86 19.97 7.20
CA PHE A 172 -19.62 20.39 6.01
C PHE A 172 -19.56 21.90 5.72
N ALA A 173 -19.00 22.72 6.61
CA ALA A 173 -19.23 24.17 6.55
C ALA A 173 -18.49 24.90 5.42
N LYS A 174 -17.50 24.29 4.76
CA LYS A 174 -16.73 25.00 3.73
C LYS A 174 -17.34 24.95 2.33
N ASP A 175 -18.14 23.92 2.02
CA ASP A 175 -18.80 23.79 0.71
C ASP A 175 -20.21 24.43 0.67
N TYR A 176 -20.73 24.90 1.81
CA TYR A 176 -22.00 25.64 1.91
C TYR A 176 -21.83 27.14 2.20
N GLN A 177 -20.60 27.66 2.27
CA GLN A 177 -20.39 29.11 2.41
C GLN A 177 -20.50 29.88 1.09
N ASP A 178 -20.53 29.17 -0.05
CA ASP A 178 -20.59 29.76 -1.40
C ASP A 178 -21.92 29.44 -2.15
N ILE A 179 -23.01 29.14 -1.43
CA ILE A 179 -24.39 29.11 -1.97
C ILE A 179 -25.20 30.21 -1.29
#